data_AF-A0AAV0WJG7-F1
#
_entry.id   AF-A0AAV0WJG7-F1
#
_cell.length_a   1.000
_cell.length_b   1.000
_cell.length_c   1.000
_cell.angle_alpha   90.00
_cell.angle_beta   90.00
_cell.angle_gamma   90.00
#
_symmetry.space_group_name_H-M   'P 1'
#
loop_
_entity.id
_entity.type
_entity.pdbx_description
1 polymer ?
#
loop_
_entity_poly.entity_id
_entity_poly.type
_entity_poly.pdbx_seq_one_letter_code
_entity_poly.pdbx_strand_id
1 'polypeptide(L)'
;MNNQEKVQMLLIYGRCNRNSRQSAKMYAEQYPGRYHPPHTLFIKIEKLLINHGAFSVKGVRNQQIRQNNINDDVELQVLAYIRLNPLSSVRHVGREVGISFGLVHKILKKHKLHPYKPELVQHLRPTDPERRLNFIAWLLVQIDTQPLFLNQILWTDESKFTNNGVINKQNNRLWSDVNPHWAVDSRHKTVLGTNVWCGLIGGKLLGPYFYEENLNSRRYFAGLDPKGSI
;
A
#
# COMPACT_ATOMS: atom_id res chain seq x y z
N MET A 1 -7.17 -9.12 -35.69
CA MET A 1 -6.78 -9.41 -37.09
C MET A 1 -5.33 -9.83 -37.16
N ASN A 2 -5.05 -11.08 -37.53
CA ASN A 2 -3.70 -11.68 -37.53
C ASN A 2 -2.91 -11.33 -38.81
N ASN A 3 -1.59 -11.55 -38.83
CA ASN A 3 -0.73 -11.33 -40.00
C ASN A 3 -1.17 -12.15 -41.21
N GLN A 4 -1.65 -13.39 -41.01
CA GLN A 4 -2.17 -14.23 -42.10
C GLN A 4 -3.40 -13.60 -42.79
N GLU A 5 -4.31 -13.00 -42.01
CA GLU A 5 -5.48 -12.30 -42.57
C GLU A 5 -5.04 -11.06 -43.36
N LYS A 6 -4.02 -10.33 -42.88
CA LYS A 6 -3.46 -9.17 -43.59
C LYS A 6 -2.79 -9.54 -44.92
N VAL A 7 -2.12 -10.69 -44.98
CA VAL A 7 -1.56 -11.22 -46.24
C VAL A 7 -2.68 -11.55 -47.22
N GLN A 8 -3.74 -12.22 -46.76
CA GLN A 8 -4.89 -12.55 -47.62
C GLN A 8 -5.60 -11.29 -48.15
N MET A 9 -5.74 -10.27 -47.30
CA MET A 9 -6.24 -8.96 -47.72
C MET A 9 -5.37 -8.34 -48.82
N LEU A 10 -4.04 -8.39 -48.68
CA LEU A 10 -3.12 -7.85 -49.67
C LEU A 10 -3.17 -8.61 -51.00
N LEU A 11 -3.31 -9.94 -50.97
CA LEU A 11 -3.47 -10.75 -52.18
C LEU A 11 -4.77 -10.44 -52.92
N ILE A 12 -5.88 -10.30 -52.20
CA ILE A 12 -7.17 -9.87 -52.78
C ILE A 12 -7.05 -8.44 -53.33
N TYR A 13 -6.34 -7.55 -52.64
CA TYR A 13 -6.08 -6.20 -53.12
C TYR A 13 -5.30 -6.17 -54.43
N GLY A 14 -4.29 -7.02 -54.58
CA GLY A 14 -3.58 -7.24 -55.83
C GLY A 14 -4.49 -7.77 -56.94
N ARG A 15 -5.33 -8.77 -56.65
CA ARG A 15 -6.29 -9.36 -57.61
C ARG A 15 -7.34 -8.36 -58.10
N CYS A 16 -7.76 -7.43 -57.25
CA CYS A 16 -8.69 -6.37 -57.63
C CYS A 16 -8.01 -5.17 -58.30
N ASN A 17 -6.80 -5.33 -58.86
CA ASN A 17 -6.02 -4.25 -59.48
C ASN A 17 -5.88 -3.01 -58.55
N ARG A 18 -5.63 -3.24 -57.26
CA ARG A 18 -5.53 -2.21 -56.22
C ARG A 18 -6.83 -1.38 -56.01
N ASN A 19 -7.99 -1.91 -56.38
CA ASN A 19 -9.28 -1.31 -56.04
C ASN A 19 -9.75 -1.72 -54.64
N SER A 20 -9.49 -0.87 -53.66
CA SER A 20 -9.77 -1.13 -52.24
C SER A 20 -11.23 -1.49 -51.92
N ARG A 21 -12.21 -0.86 -52.58
CA ARG A 21 -13.64 -1.10 -52.31
C ARG A 21 -14.06 -2.47 -52.83
N GLN A 22 -13.62 -2.81 -54.04
CA GLN A 22 -13.85 -4.13 -54.61
C GLN A 22 -13.17 -5.22 -53.78
N SER A 23 -11.96 -4.95 -53.27
CA SER A 23 -11.24 -5.87 -52.39
C SER A 23 -11.95 -6.12 -51.06
N ALA A 24 -12.52 -5.08 -50.45
CA ALA A 24 -13.30 -5.25 -49.22
C ALA A 24 -14.54 -6.11 -49.45
N LYS A 25 -15.24 -5.90 -50.58
CA LYS A 25 -16.39 -6.72 -50.97
C LYS A 25 -16.00 -8.18 -51.22
N MET A 26 -14.97 -8.41 -52.04
CA MET A 26 -14.46 -9.75 -52.36
C MET A 26 -13.92 -10.47 -51.12
N TYR A 27 -13.29 -9.75 -50.17
CA TYR A 27 -12.84 -10.31 -48.91
C TYR A 27 -14.01 -10.78 -48.03
N ALA A 28 -15.09 -10.00 -47.97
CA ALA A 28 -16.30 -10.37 -47.24
C ALA A 28 -17.02 -11.57 -47.86
N GLU A 29 -17.09 -11.62 -49.21
CA GLU A 29 -17.64 -12.76 -49.94
C GLU A 29 -16.83 -14.05 -49.71
N GLN A 30 -15.50 -13.94 -49.71
CA GLN A 30 -14.61 -15.10 -49.55
C GLN A 30 -14.49 -15.59 -48.09
N TYR A 31 -14.70 -14.70 -47.10
CA TYR A 31 -14.54 -15.00 -45.68
C TYR A 31 -15.71 -14.46 -44.83
N PRO A 32 -16.94 -14.98 -44.99
CA PRO A 32 -18.15 -14.41 -44.37
C PRO A 32 -18.18 -14.49 -42.83
N GLY A 33 -17.45 -15.43 -42.23
CA GLY A 33 -17.36 -15.61 -40.77
C GLY A 33 -16.29 -14.76 -40.08
N ARG A 34 -15.59 -13.87 -40.80
CA ARG A 34 -14.50 -13.06 -40.25
C ARG A 34 -14.90 -11.60 -40.05
N TYR A 35 -14.05 -10.86 -39.36
CA TYR A 35 -14.18 -9.39 -39.32
C TYR A 35 -14.05 -8.82 -40.73
N HIS A 36 -14.97 -7.92 -41.10
CA HIS A 36 -15.00 -7.23 -42.39
C HIS A 36 -14.36 -5.84 -42.25
N PRO A 37 -13.07 -5.69 -42.59
CA PRO A 37 -12.37 -4.44 -42.39
C PRO A 37 -12.83 -3.36 -43.38
N PRO A 38 -12.72 -2.07 -43.00
CA PRO A 38 -12.97 -0.98 -43.94
C PRO A 38 -11.96 -1.03 -45.10
N HIS A 39 -12.41 -0.67 -46.31
CA HIS A 39 -11.59 -0.70 -47.53
C HIS A 39 -10.26 0.07 -47.42
N THR A 40 -10.21 1.12 -46.60
CA THR A 40 -9.00 1.92 -46.34
C THR A 40 -7.88 1.10 -45.69
N LEU A 41 -8.20 0.00 -45.00
CA LEU A 41 -7.21 -0.86 -44.35
C LEU A 41 -6.32 -1.58 -45.37
N PHE A 42 -6.85 -1.94 -46.54
CA PHE A 42 -6.08 -2.60 -47.61
C PHE A 42 -4.96 -1.68 -48.13
N ILE A 43 -5.29 -0.40 -48.37
CA ILE A 43 -4.32 0.63 -48.77
C ILE A 43 -3.28 0.85 -47.66
N LYS A 44 -3.74 0.88 -46.40
CA LYS A 44 -2.85 1.09 -45.25
C LYS A 44 -1.85 -0.05 -45.09
N ILE A 45 -2.27 -1.30 -45.29
CA ILE A 45 -1.39 -2.47 -45.22
C ILE A 45 -0.30 -2.39 -46.29
N GLU A 46 -0.65 -2.08 -47.54
CA GLU A 46 0.34 -1.93 -48.62
C GLU A 46 1.34 -0.81 -48.30
N LYS A 47 0.86 0.38 -47.89
CA LYS A 47 1.72 1.51 -47.52
C LYS A 47 2.66 1.18 -46.34
N LEU A 48 2.17 0.45 -45.34
CA LEU A 48 2.98 0.03 -44.19
C LEU A 48 4.09 -0.93 -44.60
N LEU A 49 3.81 -1.86 -45.52
CA LEU A 49 4.82 -2.77 -46.04
C LEU A 49 5.86 -2.05 -46.90
N ILE A 50 5.43 -1.14 -47.77
CA ILE A 50 6.35 -0.34 -48.60
C ILE A 50 7.27 0.52 -47.72
N ASN A 51 6.71 1.22 -46.73
CA ASN A 51 7.46 2.21 -45.96
C ASN A 51 8.26 1.61 -44.79
N HIS A 52 7.81 0.51 -44.20
CA HIS A 52 8.37 -0.02 -42.95
C HIS A 52 8.66 -1.53 -42.97
N GLY A 53 8.36 -2.23 -44.07
CA GLY A 53 8.58 -3.68 -44.18
C GLY A 53 7.76 -4.53 -43.20
N ALA A 54 6.73 -3.95 -42.54
CA ALA A 54 6.00 -4.62 -41.47
C ALA A 54 4.49 -4.36 -41.51
N PHE A 55 3.68 -5.37 -41.17
CA PHE A 55 2.22 -5.30 -41.07
C PHE A 55 1.68 -4.44 -39.91
N SER A 56 2.57 -3.98 -39.03
CA SER A 56 2.26 -3.10 -37.91
C SER A 56 3.55 -2.42 -37.50
N VAL A 57 3.55 -1.09 -37.43
CA VAL A 57 4.60 -0.36 -36.73
C VAL A 57 4.31 -0.53 -35.24
N LYS A 58 5.10 -1.35 -34.53
CA LYS A 58 5.06 -1.35 -33.07
C LYS A 58 5.55 0.03 -32.61
N GLY A 59 4.61 0.95 -32.38
CA GLY A 59 4.74 2.04 -31.41
C GLY A 59 5.65 3.22 -31.74
N VAL A 60 5.41 3.96 -32.84
CA VAL A 60 5.73 5.42 -32.89
C VAL A 60 4.49 6.26 -32.52
N ARG A 61 3.55 5.65 -31.79
CA ARG A 61 3.09 6.31 -30.57
C ARG A 61 4.07 5.85 -29.49
N ASN A 62 5.33 6.30 -29.57
CA ASN A 62 5.79 7.21 -28.53
C ASN A 62 4.56 7.80 -27.84
N GLN A 63 4.18 7.18 -26.72
CA GLN A 63 3.82 7.97 -25.57
C GLN A 63 4.80 9.13 -25.63
N GLN A 64 4.33 10.30 -26.05
CA GLN A 64 4.95 11.50 -25.55
C GLN A 64 4.89 11.24 -24.05
N ILE A 65 6.02 10.77 -23.51
CA ILE A 65 6.39 11.10 -22.16
C ILE A 65 6.18 12.59 -22.22
N ARG A 66 5.02 13.05 -21.74
CA ARG A 66 4.90 14.42 -21.29
C ARG A 66 6.06 14.48 -20.32
N GLN A 67 7.20 14.98 -20.80
CA GLN A 67 8.19 15.56 -19.94
C GLN A 67 7.36 16.59 -19.22
N ASN A 68 6.85 16.16 -18.05
CA ASN A 68 6.13 17.04 -17.18
C ASN A 68 7.23 18.01 -16.83
N ASN A 69 7.26 19.15 -17.52
CA ASN A 69 7.84 20.37 -16.97
C ASN A 69 6.95 20.67 -15.76
N ILE A 70 7.14 19.87 -14.70
CA ILE A 70 6.79 20.26 -13.35
C ILE A 70 7.61 21.53 -13.19
N ASN A 71 6.93 22.66 -13.01
CA ASN A 71 7.60 23.93 -12.83
C ASN A 71 8.64 23.78 -11.73
N ASP A 72 9.92 24.06 -12.03
CA ASP A 72 11.02 23.89 -11.08
C ASP A 72 10.76 24.66 -9.78
N ASP A 73 10.02 25.77 -9.84
CA ASP A 73 9.58 26.53 -8.68
C ASP A 73 8.64 25.73 -7.76
N VAL A 74 7.69 25.00 -8.34
CA VAL A 74 6.75 24.14 -7.59
C VAL A 74 7.51 22.98 -6.95
N GLU A 75 8.47 22.42 -7.68
CA GLU A 75 9.34 21.36 -7.18
C GLU A 75 10.16 21.85 -5.98
N LEU A 76 10.76 23.04 -6.09
CA LEU A 76 11.53 23.68 -5.03
C LEU A 76 10.66 23.96 -3.78
N GLN A 77 9.44 24.47 -3.97
CA GLN A 77 8.51 24.75 -2.87
C GLN A 77 8.12 23.47 -2.11
N VAL A 78 7.83 22.37 -2.81
CA VAL A 78 7.52 21.08 -2.18
C VAL A 78 8.70 20.57 -1.36
N LEU A 79 9.92 20.64 -1.91
CA LEU A 79 11.12 20.18 -1.22
C LEU A 79 11.46 21.05 0.00
N ALA A 80 11.34 22.37 -0.12
CA ALA A 80 11.54 23.29 0.98
C ALA A 80 10.54 23.04 2.12
N TYR A 81 9.26 22.88 1.78
CA TYR A 81 8.21 22.61 2.76
C TYR A 81 8.48 21.31 3.53
N ILE A 82 8.87 20.25 2.82
CA ILE A 82 9.12 18.94 3.44
C ILE A 82 10.39 18.94 4.28
N ARG A 83 11.43 19.71 3.90
CA ARG A 83 12.61 19.91 4.76
C ARG A 83 12.27 20.62 6.07
N LEU A 84 11.39 21.62 6.02
CA LEU A 84 10.95 22.34 7.21
C LEU A 84 9.99 21.50 8.07
N ASN A 85 9.12 20.70 7.44
CA ASN A 85 8.08 19.93 8.10
C ASN A 85 8.08 18.47 7.64
N PRO A 86 9.09 17.67 8.03
CA PRO A 86 9.33 16.35 7.44
C PRO A 86 8.30 15.29 7.84
N LEU A 87 7.44 15.59 8.81
CA LEU A 87 6.31 14.76 9.24
C LEU A 87 4.99 15.05 8.50
N SER A 88 5.00 16.02 7.60
CA SER A 88 3.80 16.43 6.88
C SER A 88 3.29 15.33 5.95
N SER A 89 1.97 15.11 5.95
CA SER A 89 1.36 14.20 4.98
C SER A 89 1.42 14.79 3.57
N VAL A 90 1.59 13.95 2.55
CA VAL A 90 1.61 14.35 1.13
C VAL A 90 0.35 15.14 0.74
N ARG A 91 -0.81 14.83 1.34
CA ARG A 91 -2.06 15.56 1.12
C ARG A 91 -2.03 16.95 1.72
N HIS A 92 -1.45 17.10 2.92
CA HIS A 92 -1.29 18.39 3.56
C HIS A 92 -0.34 19.27 2.75
N VAL A 93 0.83 18.76 2.34
CA VAL A 93 1.76 19.49 1.46
C VAL A 93 1.09 19.92 0.16
N GLY A 94 0.25 19.05 -0.45
CA GLY A 94 -0.51 19.42 -1.64
C GLY A 94 -1.50 20.56 -1.42
N ARG A 95 -2.15 20.63 -0.25
CA ARG A 95 -3.05 21.73 0.10
C ARG A 95 -2.29 23.05 0.31
N GLU A 96 -1.17 23.01 1.02
CA GLU A 96 -0.34 24.19 1.32
C GLU A 96 0.30 24.79 0.07
N VAL A 97 0.79 23.93 -0.84
CA VAL A 97 1.43 24.35 -2.10
C VAL A 97 0.38 24.58 -3.22
N GLY A 98 -0.88 24.19 -3.01
CA GLY A 98 -1.95 24.36 -4.00
C GLY A 98 -1.87 23.38 -5.19
N ILE A 99 -1.30 22.19 -4.98
CA ILE A 99 -1.13 21.18 -6.03
C ILE A 99 -1.76 19.84 -5.66
N SER A 100 -2.00 19.00 -6.67
CA SER A 100 -2.52 17.66 -6.45
C SER A 100 -1.56 16.80 -5.62
N PHE A 101 -2.09 15.97 -4.72
CA PHE A 101 -1.28 15.03 -3.92
C PHE A 101 -0.45 14.08 -4.81
N GLY A 102 -0.96 13.74 -6.00
CA GLY A 102 -0.25 12.90 -6.96
C GLY A 102 1.00 13.56 -7.53
N LEU A 103 0.98 14.89 -7.70
CA LEU A 103 2.15 15.65 -8.16
C LEU A 103 3.22 15.72 -7.06
N VAL A 104 2.83 15.99 -5.81
CA VAL A 104 3.73 15.94 -4.65
C VAL A 104 4.42 14.57 -4.56
N HIS A 105 3.65 13.48 -4.71
CA HIS A 105 4.21 12.13 -4.65
C HIS A 105 5.19 11.85 -5.81
N LYS A 106 4.93 12.38 -7.02
CA LYS A 106 5.87 12.27 -8.15
C LYS A 106 7.18 13.03 -7.87
N ILE A 107 7.09 14.24 -7.33
CA ILE A 107 8.25 15.07 -6.96
C ILE A 107 9.10 14.33 -5.92
N LEU A 108 8.47 13.82 -4.86
CA LEU A 108 9.16 13.06 -3.81
C LEU A 108 9.90 11.83 -4.36
N LYS A 109 9.27 11.09 -5.27
CA LYS A 109 9.91 9.95 -5.94
C LYS A 109 11.08 10.36 -6.84
N LYS A 110 10.95 11.48 -7.59
CA LYS A 110 12.02 12.03 -8.42
C LYS A 110 13.27 12.34 -7.60
N HIS A 111 13.08 12.84 -6.37
CA HIS A 111 14.16 13.18 -5.43
C HIS A 111 14.56 12.05 -4.47
N LYS A 112 14.08 10.81 -4.69
CA LYS A 112 14.41 9.64 -3.86
C LYS A 112 14.08 9.82 -2.36
N LEU A 113 13.07 10.64 -2.06
CA LEU A 113 12.58 10.80 -0.70
C LEU A 113 11.62 9.65 -0.38
N HIS A 114 11.93 8.91 0.68
CA HIS A 114 11.17 7.74 1.12
C HIS A 114 10.43 8.03 2.43
N PRO A 115 9.21 7.48 2.58
CA PRO A 115 8.48 7.59 3.83
C PRO A 115 8.95 6.52 4.82
N TYR A 116 9.60 6.94 5.90
CA TYR A 116 10.00 6.07 7.00
C TYR A 116 8.94 6.06 8.10
N LYS A 117 8.68 4.88 8.66
CA LYS A 117 7.79 4.70 9.81
C LYS A 117 8.62 4.83 11.09
N PRO A 118 8.15 5.55 12.13
CA PRO A 118 8.82 5.56 13.41
C PRO A 118 8.79 4.15 14.01
N GLU A 119 9.93 3.71 14.50
CA GLU A 119 10.03 2.45 15.23
C GLU A 119 9.60 2.71 16.68
N LEU A 120 8.49 2.08 17.09
CA LEU A 120 8.05 2.09 18.48
C LEU A 120 8.78 0.97 19.20
N VAL A 121 9.96 1.28 19.73
CA VAL A 121 10.77 0.35 20.50
C VAL A 121 10.37 0.47 21.97
N GLN A 122 9.92 -0.63 22.58
CA GLN A 122 9.83 -0.71 24.04
C GLN A 122 11.26 -0.75 24.59
N HIS A 123 11.57 0.07 25.59
CA HIS A 123 12.88 0.02 26.25
C HIS A 123 13.07 -1.35 26.93
N LEU A 124 13.80 -2.24 26.27
CA LEU A 124 14.26 -3.51 26.84
C LEU A 124 15.43 -3.22 27.78
N ARG A 125 15.37 -3.74 29.00
CA ARG A 125 16.49 -3.71 29.93
C ARG A 125 17.52 -4.77 29.50
N PRO A 126 18.82 -4.58 29.80
CA PRO A 126 19.88 -5.52 29.40
C PRO A 126 19.67 -6.96 29.88
N THR A 127 18.92 -7.16 30.98
CA THR A 127 18.61 -8.49 31.55
C THR A 127 17.41 -9.19 30.91
N ASP A 128 16.62 -8.47 30.11
CA ASP A 128 15.36 -9.00 29.57
C ASP A 128 15.57 -10.11 28.53
N PRO A 129 16.60 -10.09 27.66
CA PRO A 129 16.83 -11.18 26.71
C PRO A 129 17.02 -12.55 27.40
N GLU A 130 17.83 -12.60 28.46
CA GLU A 130 18.10 -13.83 29.20
C GLU A 130 16.83 -14.35 29.90
N ARG A 131 16.09 -13.46 30.57
CA ARG A 131 14.82 -13.82 31.23
C ARG A 131 13.79 -14.35 30.24
N ARG A 132 13.73 -13.77 29.03
CA ARG A 132 12.83 -14.21 27.97
C ARG A 132 13.23 -15.59 27.44
N LEU A 133 14.53 -15.85 27.24
CA LEU A 133 15.01 -17.16 26.80
C LEU A 133 14.72 -18.24 27.85
N ASN A 134 14.98 -17.95 29.13
CA ASN A 134 14.68 -18.88 30.23
C ASN A 134 13.18 -19.20 30.33
N PHE A 135 12.33 -18.18 30.18
CA PHE A 135 10.88 -18.37 30.15
C PHE A 135 10.43 -19.23 28.96
N ILE A 136 10.95 -18.97 27.76
CA ILE A 136 10.64 -19.77 26.56
C ILE A 136 11.08 -21.22 26.77
N ALA A 137 12.29 -21.46 27.25
CA ALA A 137 12.80 -22.80 27.50
C ALA A 137 11.91 -23.57 28.51
N TRP A 138 11.53 -22.92 29.60
CA TRP A 138 10.60 -23.50 30.58
C TRP A 138 9.23 -23.79 29.95
N LEU A 139 8.67 -22.84 29.21
CA LEU A 139 7.34 -22.98 28.59
C LEU A 139 7.31 -24.16 27.59
N LEU A 140 8.37 -24.35 26.80
CA LEU A 140 8.48 -25.46 25.86
C LEU A 140 8.44 -26.82 26.58
N VAL A 141 9.14 -26.97 27.71
CA VAL A 141 9.11 -28.20 28.51
C VAL A 141 7.71 -28.49 29.06
N GLN A 142 6.99 -27.45 29.51
CA GLN A 142 5.62 -27.62 30.01
C GLN A 142 4.65 -28.05 28.91
N ILE A 143 4.78 -27.50 27.69
CA ILE A 143 3.95 -27.88 26.54
C ILE A 143 4.20 -29.33 26.12
N ASP A 144 5.47 -29.77 26.13
CA ASP A 144 5.84 -31.15 25.79
C ASP A 144 5.33 -32.17 26.82
N THR A 145 5.39 -31.80 28.11
CA THR A 145 4.91 -32.65 29.21
C THR A 145 3.38 -32.73 29.26
N GLN A 146 2.68 -31.64 28.90
CA GLN A 146 1.22 -31.55 28.95
C GLN A 146 0.68 -30.86 27.69
N PRO A 147 0.12 -31.62 26.72
CA PRO A 147 -0.38 -31.08 25.46
C PRO A 147 -1.46 -29.98 25.57
N LEU A 148 -2.15 -29.91 26.72
CA LEU A 148 -3.19 -28.91 27.00
C LEU A 148 -2.74 -27.80 27.97
N PHE A 149 -1.45 -27.70 28.27
CA PHE A 149 -0.90 -26.74 29.24
C PHE A 149 -1.32 -25.30 28.93
N LEU A 150 -1.23 -24.88 27.66
CA LEU A 150 -1.61 -23.52 27.23
C LEU A 150 -3.07 -23.18 27.51
N ASN A 151 -3.96 -24.17 27.55
CA ASN A 151 -5.38 -23.96 27.83
C ASN A 151 -5.66 -23.71 29.31
N GLN A 152 -4.71 -24.07 30.19
CA GLN A 152 -4.78 -23.85 31.63
C GLN A 152 -4.17 -22.51 32.05
N ILE A 153 -3.45 -21.85 31.15
CA ILE A 153 -2.89 -20.52 31.39
C ILE A 153 -3.98 -19.46 31.20
N LEU A 154 -4.22 -18.68 32.25
CA LEU A 154 -4.99 -17.45 32.19
C LEU A 154 -4.08 -16.32 31.74
N TRP A 155 -4.16 -15.95 30.46
CA TRP A 155 -3.50 -14.77 29.93
C TRP A 155 -4.29 -13.54 30.35
N THR A 156 -3.64 -12.53 30.92
CA THR A 156 -4.31 -11.27 31.30
C THR A 156 -3.51 -10.11 30.76
N ASP A 157 -4.19 -9.05 30.33
CA ASP A 157 -3.56 -7.82 29.92
C ASP A 157 -4.46 -6.61 30.23
N GLU A 158 -3.82 -5.46 30.36
CA GLU A 158 -4.47 -4.17 30.52
C GLU A 158 -4.16 -3.28 29.32
N SER A 159 -5.20 -2.69 28.72
CA SER A 159 -5.04 -1.76 27.61
C SER A 159 -5.74 -0.44 27.91
N LYS A 160 -5.07 0.67 27.59
CA LYS A 160 -5.62 2.01 27.76
C LYS A 160 -6.07 2.57 26.42
N PHE A 161 -7.37 2.75 26.25
CA PHE A 161 -7.93 3.44 25.10
C PHE A 161 -8.00 4.93 25.41
N THR A 162 -7.32 5.76 24.63
CA THR A 162 -7.36 7.22 24.79
C THR A 162 -7.97 7.87 23.57
N ASN A 163 -8.67 9.00 23.77
CA ASN A 163 -9.29 9.75 22.66
C ASN A 163 -8.26 10.44 21.76
N ASN A 164 -7.03 10.67 22.25
CA ASN A 164 -5.93 11.08 21.39
C ASN A 164 -5.33 9.84 20.77
N GLY A 165 -5.81 9.52 19.57
CA GLY A 165 -5.36 8.41 18.75
C GLY A 165 -3.88 8.15 18.94
N VAL A 166 -3.59 7.02 19.58
CA VAL A 166 -2.27 6.36 19.61
C VAL A 166 -1.59 6.63 18.28
N ILE A 167 -0.35 7.13 18.31
CA ILE A 167 0.47 7.50 17.14
C ILE A 167 -0.01 6.75 15.91
N ASN A 168 -0.77 7.43 15.04
CA ASN A 168 -1.25 6.80 13.84
C ASN A 168 -0.03 6.55 12.95
N LYS A 169 0.54 5.34 13.01
CA LYS A 169 1.74 4.93 12.27
C LYS A 169 1.60 5.15 10.76
N GLN A 170 0.37 5.27 10.27
CA GLN A 170 0.09 5.55 8.87
C GLN A 170 0.24 7.04 8.53
N ASN A 171 -0.05 7.93 9.48
CA ASN A 171 0.03 9.39 9.35
C ASN A 171 1.37 9.96 9.85
N ASN A 172 2.02 9.32 10.82
CA ASN A 172 3.37 9.70 11.28
C ASN A 172 4.41 9.02 10.39
N ARG A 173 4.73 9.66 9.27
CA ARG A 173 5.81 9.25 8.37
C ARG A 173 6.82 10.37 8.26
N LEU A 174 8.09 10.02 8.30
CA LEU A 174 9.19 10.95 8.09
C LEU A 174 9.72 10.78 6.67
N TRP A 175 9.71 11.86 5.87
CA TRP A 175 10.26 11.82 4.52
C TRP A 175 11.73 12.20 4.54
N SER A 176 12.60 11.29 4.11
CA SER A 176 14.06 11.47 4.08
C SER A 176 14.68 10.71 2.90
N ASP A 177 15.85 11.13 2.46
CA ASP A 177 16.69 10.45 1.46
C ASP A 177 17.55 9.34 2.08
N VAL A 178 17.86 9.47 3.38
CA VAL A 178 18.57 8.47 4.20
C VAL A 178 17.68 8.01 5.35
N ASN A 179 17.77 6.73 5.72
CA ASN A 179 17.02 6.19 6.87
C ASN A 179 17.49 6.86 8.17
N PRO A 180 16.61 7.61 8.87
CA PRO A 180 17.00 8.39 10.03
C PRO A 180 16.99 7.61 11.35
N HIS A 181 16.63 6.30 11.36
CA HIS A 181 16.47 5.49 12.58
C HIS A 181 15.66 6.22 13.68
N TRP A 182 14.61 6.89 13.24
CA TRP A 182 13.85 7.80 14.08
C TRP A 182 12.93 7.05 15.03
N ALA A 183 13.16 7.21 16.33
CA ALA A 183 12.28 6.77 17.40
C ALA A 183 11.50 7.96 17.96
N VAL A 184 10.23 7.75 18.33
CA VAL A 184 9.37 8.77 18.93
C VAL A 184 9.02 8.35 20.35
N ASP A 185 9.42 9.18 21.31
CA ASP A 185 8.96 9.04 22.69
C ASP A 185 7.46 9.38 22.79
N SER A 186 6.67 8.42 23.25
CA SER A 186 5.25 8.64 23.54
C SER A 186 5.10 9.54 24.78
N ARG A 187 5.00 10.86 24.57
CA ARG A 187 4.65 11.79 25.66
C ARG A 187 3.17 11.63 25.99
N HIS A 188 2.90 11.06 27.16
CA HIS A 188 1.58 10.96 27.75
C HIS A 188 1.19 12.33 28.32
N LYS A 189 0.56 13.20 27.52
CA LYS A 189 -0.18 14.36 28.07
C LYS A 189 -1.67 14.00 28.11
N THR A 190 -2.23 14.23 29.29
CA THR A 190 -3.49 13.73 29.83
C THR A 190 -4.66 13.87 28.87
N VAL A 191 -5.24 12.74 28.47
CA VAL A 191 -6.48 12.65 27.69
C VAL A 191 -7.37 11.63 28.38
N LEU A 192 -8.67 11.92 28.46
CA LEU A 192 -9.70 10.96 28.89
C LEU A 192 -9.47 9.63 28.19
N GLY A 193 -9.31 8.59 28.98
CA GLY A 193 -9.06 7.26 28.47
C GLY A 193 -9.56 6.21 29.43
N THR A 194 -10.21 5.20 28.89
CA THR A 194 -10.76 4.08 29.63
C THR A 194 -9.71 2.99 29.66
N ASN A 195 -9.38 2.48 30.85
CA ASN A 195 -8.56 1.30 30.97
C ASN A 195 -9.45 0.08 30.86
N VAL A 196 -9.00 -0.94 30.14
CA VAL A 196 -9.73 -2.18 29.93
C VAL A 196 -8.84 -3.32 30.38
N TRP A 197 -9.37 -4.17 31.24
CA TRP A 197 -8.77 -5.45 31.56
C TRP A 197 -9.49 -6.57 30.84
N CYS A 198 -8.73 -7.54 30.35
CA CYS A 198 -9.28 -8.73 29.76
C CYS A 198 -8.39 -9.94 30.06
N GLY A 199 -9.03 -11.08 30.33
CA GLY A 199 -8.41 -12.39 30.45
C GLY A 199 -8.74 -13.29 29.25
N LEU A 200 -7.84 -14.20 28.91
CA LEU A 200 -8.06 -15.27 27.94
C LEU A 200 -7.63 -16.59 28.57
N ILE A 201 -8.51 -17.57 28.63
CA ILE A 201 -8.23 -18.91 29.14
C ILE A 201 -8.87 -19.97 28.27
N GLY A 202 -8.08 -20.96 27.81
CA GLY A 202 -8.58 -22.05 26.97
C GLY A 202 -9.35 -21.59 25.72
N GLY A 203 -8.96 -20.47 25.12
CA GLY A 203 -9.64 -19.86 23.97
C GLY A 203 -10.93 -19.11 24.29
N LYS A 204 -11.31 -18.99 25.56
CA LYS A 204 -12.46 -18.20 26.03
C LYS A 204 -12.00 -16.86 26.59
N LEU A 205 -12.71 -15.80 26.19
CA LEU A 205 -12.50 -14.45 26.69
C LEU A 205 -13.19 -14.27 28.05
N LEU A 206 -12.49 -13.68 29.01
CA LEU A 206 -12.98 -13.23 30.31
C LEU A 206 -12.89 -11.71 30.37
N GLY A 207 -14.01 -11.02 30.59
CA GLY A 207 -14.11 -9.55 30.38
C GLY A 207 -14.75 -9.22 29.02
N PRO A 208 -14.65 -7.98 28.52
CA PRO A 208 -13.84 -6.85 28.99
C PRO A 208 -14.38 -6.17 30.26
N TYR A 209 -13.50 -5.85 31.20
CA TYR A 209 -13.82 -5.03 32.37
C TYR A 209 -13.29 -3.62 32.18
N PHE A 210 -14.18 -2.63 32.20
CA PHE A 210 -13.85 -1.22 31.97
C PHE A 210 -13.63 -0.50 33.31
N TYR A 211 -12.54 0.23 33.42
CA TYR A 211 -12.25 1.13 34.53
C TYR A 211 -12.36 2.57 34.05
N GLU A 212 -13.20 3.35 34.72
CA GLU A 212 -13.41 4.77 34.40
C GLU A 212 -12.26 5.68 34.85
N GLU A 213 -11.37 5.19 35.71
CA GLU A 213 -10.23 5.93 36.26
C GLU A 213 -8.89 5.17 36.09
N ASN A 214 -7.78 5.80 36.47
CA ASN A 214 -6.46 5.14 36.48
C ASN A 214 -6.48 3.90 37.38
N LEU A 215 -5.91 2.82 36.85
CA LEU A 215 -5.84 1.51 37.48
C LEU A 215 -4.75 1.54 38.57
N ASN A 216 -5.16 1.53 39.83
CA ASN A 216 -4.26 1.43 40.98
C ASN A 216 -4.25 -0.02 41.50
N SER A 217 -3.16 -0.44 42.14
CA SER A 217 -2.96 -1.81 42.64
C SER A 217 -4.12 -2.33 43.50
N ARG A 218 -4.76 -1.43 44.28
CA ARG A 218 -5.93 -1.77 45.12
C ARG A 218 -7.20 -2.08 44.31
N ARG A 219 -7.41 -1.41 43.18
CA ARG A 219 -8.59 -1.62 42.30
C ARG A 219 -8.43 -2.87 41.44
N TYR A 220 -7.20 -3.16 41.01
CA TYR A 220 -6.87 -4.42 40.36
C TYR A 220 -7.20 -5.61 41.26
N PHE A 221 -6.79 -5.53 42.53
CA PHE A 221 -7.08 -6.58 43.51
C PHE A 221 -8.57 -6.77 43.74
N ALA A 222 -9.35 -5.68 43.85
CA ALA A 222 -10.79 -5.74 44.01
C ALA A 222 -11.52 -6.37 42.81
N GLY A 223 -11.02 -6.19 41.58
CA GLY A 223 -11.58 -6.80 40.36
C GLY A 223 -11.32 -8.31 40.24
N LEU A 224 -10.34 -8.83 40.98
CA LEU A 224 -10.02 -10.27 41.03
C LEU A 224 -10.80 -11.01 42.13
N ASP A 225 -11.41 -10.29 43.08
CA ASP A 225 -12.20 -10.86 44.17
C ASP A 225 -13.67 -11.06 43.74
N PRO A 226 -14.19 -12.30 43.67
CA PRO A 226 -15.58 -12.56 43.26
C PRO A 226 -16.63 -12.15 44.30
N LYS A 227 -16.24 -11.52 45.42
CA LYS A 227 -17.12 -11.10 46.52
C LYS A 227 -17.38 -9.59 46.58
N GLY A 228 -16.94 -8.81 45.59
CA GLY A 228 -17.00 -7.34 45.60
C GLY A 228 -17.97 -6.70 44.60
N SER A 229 -18.96 -7.43 44.09
CA SER A 229 -19.96 -6.90 43.15
C SER A 229 -21.26 -6.52 43.88
N ILE A 230 -21.38 -5.25 44.26
CA ILE A 230 -22.57 -4.54 44.82
C ILE A 230 -23.28 -5.24 45.98
#